data_AF-A0A7W4HHM7-F1
#
_entry.id   AF-A0A7W4HHM7-F1
#
_cell.length_a   1.000
_cell.length_b   1.000
_cell.length_c   1.000
_cell.angle_alpha   90.00
_cell.angle_beta   90.00
_cell.angle_gamma   90.00
#
_symmetry.space_group_name_H-M   'P 1'
#
loop_
_entity.id
_entity.type
_entity.pdbx_description
1 polymer ?
#
loop_
_entity_poly.entity_id
_entity_poly.type
_entity_poly.pdbx_seq_one_letter_code
_entity_poly.pdbx_strand_id
1 'polypeptide(L)'
;MESKNKFFLESYKLEIIKFGKFTLKSGIESPFYVDLRPLASDPKILKKLAEHLLEILPKDNKLDLICGVPYAALPMATVMSLLSEIPLIMKRKEAKGYGTKKLIEGIYKQGQSCLLVEDVITSGKSLLETIEEVEKEGLKVSDIVVVLDRQQGGKELLEQKGYRVHTLFTITEVVKILHEAGEIDAEQVAAIHDFLAGKQVKFKEEKRLSYEQKLEVTKHATAKKLLQIAVDKKSNLIASADVVTTSELLNLADKIGPHIVALKTHIDIIKDFDHDKTIIPLVDLAKKHNFLLMEDRKFADIGSTQELQFSKGVYQISTWADMVTSHLIAGRKSLECFKNVGVIAILGMSSQGTLTDAHYQEEGLKIVEEQPNIMGCVAQRKINKETLLFTPGVSLEQSGDDKGQQYNTPDHVFHNLHTDFIIVGRGIYLAEDAEKASKNYREIGWKAYEKSLE
;
A
#
# COMPACT_ATOMS: atom_id res chain seq x y z
N MET A 1 -3.43 33.86 -18.98
CA MET A 1 -3.61 32.40 -19.15
C MET A 1 -2.28 31.65 -18.97
N GLU A 2 -1.20 32.03 -19.65
CA GLU A 2 0.13 31.41 -19.47
C GLU A 2 0.66 31.42 -18.03
N SER A 3 0.47 32.53 -17.28
CA SER A 3 0.91 32.62 -15.89
C SER A 3 0.21 31.62 -14.96
N LYS A 4 -1.08 31.37 -15.17
CA LYS A 4 -1.91 30.44 -14.37
C LYS A 4 -1.51 28.98 -14.63
N ASN A 5 -1.29 28.61 -15.90
CA ASN A 5 -0.85 27.25 -16.25
C ASN A 5 0.55 26.96 -15.71
N LYS A 6 1.48 27.92 -15.85
CA LYS A 6 2.83 27.80 -15.30
C LYS A 6 2.81 27.65 -13.77
N PHE A 7 1.99 28.44 -13.08
CA PHE A 7 1.79 28.32 -11.64
C PHE A 7 1.26 26.93 -11.25
N PHE A 8 0.29 26.41 -12.00
CA PHE A 8 -0.26 25.08 -11.74
C PHE A 8 0.81 23.99 -11.88
N LEU A 9 1.60 24.01 -12.97
CA LEU A 9 2.67 23.03 -13.19
C LEU A 9 3.79 23.13 -12.14
N GLU A 10 4.12 24.33 -11.66
CA GLU A 10 5.04 24.54 -10.53
C GLU A 10 4.48 23.89 -9.25
N SER A 11 3.19 24.10 -8.98
CA SER A 11 2.48 23.54 -7.82
C SER A 11 2.31 22.02 -7.91
N TYR A 12 2.12 21.48 -9.11
CA TYR A 12 1.95 20.03 -9.36
C TYR A 12 3.14 19.21 -8.87
N LYS A 13 4.36 19.77 -8.93
CA LYS A 13 5.60 19.13 -8.43
C LYS A 13 5.58 18.83 -6.93
N LEU A 14 4.65 19.42 -6.16
CA LEU A 14 4.42 19.12 -4.76
C LEU A 14 3.44 17.94 -4.55
N GLU A 15 3.17 17.16 -5.60
CA GLU A 15 2.28 16.00 -5.61
C GLU A 15 0.84 16.30 -5.15
N ILE A 16 0.36 17.52 -5.43
CA ILE A 16 -0.97 17.98 -4.99
C ILE A 16 -2.13 17.23 -5.65
N ILE A 17 -1.86 16.53 -6.75
CA ILE A 17 -2.81 15.63 -7.42
C ILE A 17 -2.07 14.34 -7.76
N LYS A 18 -2.69 13.20 -7.42
CA LYS A 18 -2.20 11.86 -7.73
C LYS A 18 -3.19 11.14 -8.63
N PHE A 19 -2.69 10.36 -9.58
CA PHE A 19 -3.50 9.57 -10.52
C PHE A 19 -3.36 8.08 -10.22
N GLY A 20 -4.43 7.33 -10.43
CA GLY A 20 -4.52 5.92 -10.06
C GLY A 20 -5.83 5.60 -9.36
N LYS A 21 -5.92 4.44 -8.70
CA LYS A 21 -7.14 3.97 -8.05
C LYS A 21 -7.19 4.44 -6.59
N PHE A 22 -8.11 5.33 -6.26
CA PHE A 22 -8.30 5.85 -4.90
C PHE A 22 -9.72 5.65 -4.40
N THR A 23 -9.88 5.15 -3.18
CA THR A 23 -11.20 5.07 -2.54
C THR A 23 -11.51 6.38 -1.81
N LEU A 24 -12.55 7.09 -2.25
CA LEU A 24 -13.01 8.31 -1.59
C LEU A 24 -13.75 7.99 -0.28
N LYS A 25 -13.95 9.00 0.59
CA LYS A 25 -14.76 8.87 1.82
C LYS A 25 -16.18 8.36 1.56
N SER A 26 -16.71 8.58 0.35
CA SER A 26 -18.01 8.06 -0.09
C SER A 26 -18.00 6.56 -0.43
N GLY A 27 -16.84 5.90 -0.46
CA GLY A 27 -16.65 4.54 -0.95
C GLY A 27 -16.48 4.44 -2.47
N ILE A 28 -16.65 5.55 -3.20
CA ILE A 28 -16.51 5.58 -4.66
C ILE A 28 -15.02 5.52 -5.04
N GLU A 29 -14.69 4.71 -6.03
CA GLU A 29 -13.34 4.66 -6.61
C GLU A 29 -13.16 5.83 -7.59
N SER A 30 -12.11 6.61 -7.37
CA SER A 30 -11.74 7.82 -8.14
C SER A 30 -10.42 7.59 -8.87
N PRO A 31 -10.30 8.00 -10.16
CA PRO A 31 -9.06 7.90 -10.92
C PRO A 31 -7.99 8.92 -10.53
N PHE A 32 -8.33 9.82 -9.61
CA PHE A 32 -7.43 10.81 -9.09
C PHE A 32 -7.77 11.17 -7.64
N TYR A 33 -6.76 11.57 -6.90
CA TYR A 33 -6.86 12.10 -5.54
C TYR A 33 -6.23 13.48 -5.49
N VAL A 34 -6.85 14.40 -4.75
CA VAL A 34 -6.39 15.79 -4.62
C VAL A 34 -6.08 16.05 -3.15
N ASP A 35 -4.88 16.55 -2.90
CA ASP A 35 -4.43 17.03 -1.59
C ASP A 35 -3.65 18.32 -1.75
N LEU A 36 -4.27 19.45 -1.41
CA LEU A 36 -3.66 20.77 -1.57
C LEU A 36 -2.86 21.22 -0.34
N ARG A 37 -2.78 20.43 0.72
CA ARG A 37 -2.01 20.77 1.94
C ARG A 37 -0.51 21.02 1.68
N PRO A 38 0.18 20.28 0.79
CA PRO A 38 1.59 20.53 0.49
C PRO A 38 1.88 21.95 -0.02
N LEU A 39 0.89 22.66 -0.60
CA LEU A 39 1.06 24.05 -1.04
C LEU A 39 1.49 24.97 0.10
N ALA A 40 1.05 24.68 1.34
CA ALA A 40 1.41 25.47 2.51
C ALA A 40 2.89 25.30 2.92
N SER A 41 3.58 24.27 2.42
CA SER A 41 5.00 24.01 2.73
C SER A 41 5.97 24.80 1.85
N ASP A 42 5.52 25.41 0.75
CA ASP A 42 6.31 26.33 -0.07
C ASP A 42 5.76 27.77 0.05
N PRO A 43 6.44 28.67 0.77
CA PRO A 43 5.96 30.04 0.96
C PRO A 43 5.79 30.85 -0.32
N LYS A 44 6.57 30.57 -1.37
CA LYS A 44 6.46 31.29 -2.65
C LYS A 44 5.21 30.84 -3.41
N ILE A 45 4.96 29.54 -3.44
CA ILE A 45 3.75 28.98 -4.06
C ILE A 45 2.51 29.42 -3.28
N LEU A 46 2.53 29.34 -1.95
CA LEU A 46 1.41 29.77 -1.12
C LEU A 46 1.06 31.26 -1.31
N LYS A 47 2.09 32.12 -1.42
CA LYS A 47 1.88 33.54 -1.70
C LYS A 47 1.22 33.76 -3.06
N LYS A 48 1.76 33.17 -4.13
CA LYS A 48 1.19 33.27 -5.49
C LYS A 48 -0.24 32.72 -5.54
N LEU A 49 -0.52 31.63 -4.83
CA LEU A 49 -1.86 31.06 -4.72
C LEU A 49 -2.83 32.09 -4.15
N ALA A 50 -2.49 32.71 -3.02
CA ALA A 50 -3.33 33.72 -2.38
C ALA A 50 -3.53 34.96 -3.27
N GLU A 51 -2.51 35.41 -3.98
CA GLU A 51 -2.62 36.48 -4.98
C GLU A 51 -3.64 36.11 -6.07
N HIS A 52 -3.53 34.92 -6.66
CA HIS A 52 -4.49 34.45 -7.66
C HIS A 52 -5.92 34.26 -7.13
N LEU A 53 -6.08 33.79 -5.89
CA LEU A 53 -7.40 33.68 -5.26
C LEU A 53 -8.04 35.04 -5.02
N LEU A 54 -7.25 36.07 -4.66
CA LEU A 54 -7.75 37.44 -4.53
C LEU A 54 -8.09 38.06 -5.89
N GLU A 55 -7.30 37.78 -6.93
CA GLU A 55 -7.50 38.31 -8.29
C GLU A 55 -8.82 37.88 -8.93
N ILE A 56 -9.32 36.68 -8.60
CA ILE A 56 -10.58 36.14 -9.16
C ILE A 56 -11.82 36.65 -8.43
N LEU A 57 -11.67 37.36 -7.31
CA LEU A 57 -12.79 37.94 -6.57
C LEU A 57 -13.30 39.22 -7.25
N PRO A 58 -14.60 39.56 -7.14
CA PRO A 58 -15.13 40.81 -7.68
C PRO A 58 -14.51 42.02 -6.96
N LYS A 59 -13.99 42.98 -7.74
CA LYS A 59 -13.26 44.16 -7.22
C LYS A 59 -14.15 45.15 -6.46
N ASP A 60 -15.45 45.10 -6.70
CA ASP A 60 -16.48 45.92 -6.06
C ASP A 60 -17.01 45.31 -4.76
N ASN A 61 -16.57 44.10 -4.40
CA ASN A 61 -17.06 43.40 -3.22
C ASN A 61 -16.39 43.95 -1.95
N LYS A 62 -17.20 44.58 -1.08
CA LYS A 62 -16.76 44.95 0.27
C LYS A 62 -16.90 43.74 1.18
N LEU A 63 -15.82 43.00 1.35
CA LEU A 63 -15.73 41.87 2.28
C LEU A 63 -15.18 42.38 3.63
N ASP A 64 -15.88 42.06 4.72
CA ASP A 64 -15.45 42.45 6.07
C ASP A 64 -14.51 41.42 6.69
N LEU A 65 -14.67 40.14 6.35
CA LEU A 65 -13.95 39.01 6.95
C LEU A 65 -13.58 37.95 5.90
N ILE A 66 -12.46 37.27 6.14
CA ILE A 66 -12.09 36.02 5.45
C ILE A 66 -12.20 34.88 6.47
N CYS A 67 -12.85 33.77 6.08
CA CYS A 67 -12.92 32.55 6.89
C CYS A 67 -12.26 31.38 6.16
N GLY A 68 -11.15 30.89 6.71
CA GLY A 68 -10.47 29.70 6.20
C GLY A 68 -11.08 28.40 6.75
N VAL A 69 -11.45 27.47 5.87
CA VAL A 69 -11.88 26.12 6.27
C VAL A 69 -10.66 25.27 6.65
N PRO A 70 -10.67 24.56 7.80
CA PRO A 70 -9.53 23.79 8.25
C PRO A 70 -9.41 22.44 7.52
N TYR A 71 -8.21 21.91 7.27
CA TYR A 71 -6.88 22.48 7.55
C TYR A 71 -6.20 23.04 6.30
N ALA A 72 -6.61 22.62 5.11
CA ALA A 72 -5.94 22.95 3.86
C ALA A 72 -6.13 24.42 3.46
N ALA A 73 -7.35 24.95 3.63
CA ALA A 73 -7.68 26.30 3.22
C ALA A 73 -7.25 27.39 4.23
N LEU A 74 -7.00 27.04 5.49
CA LEU A 74 -6.62 28.01 6.51
C LEU A 74 -5.26 28.71 6.23
N PRO A 75 -4.17 28.02 5.82
CA PRO A 75 -2.92 28.69 5.42
C PRO A 75 -3.10 29.67 4.26
N MET A 76 -3.84 29.31 3.22
CA MET A 76 -4.09 30.20 2.08
C MET A 76 -4.96 31.39 2.48
N ALA A 77 -6.01 31.19 3.29
CA ALA A 77 -6.84 32.27 3.84
C ALA A 77 -6.03 33.24 4.72
N THR A 78 -5.07 32.72 5.49
CA THR A 78 -4.15 33.53 6.30
C THR A 78 -3.33 34.46 5.42
N VAL A 79 -2.78 33.95 4.32
CA VAL A 79 -1.97 34.77 3.41
C VAL A 79 -2.85 35.75 2.61
N MET A 80 -4.06 35.34 2.22
CA MET A 80 -5.03 36.27 1.62
C MET A 80 -5.37 37.42 2.55
N SER A 81 -5.57 37.16 3.84
CA SER A 81 -5.80 38.19 4.87
C SER A 81 -4.63 39.15 4.98
N LEU A 82 -3.39 38.64 5.00
CA LEU A 82 -2.19 39.48 5.03
C LEU A 82 -2.03 40.37 3.79
N LEU A 83 -2.37 39.85 2.60
CA LEU A 83 -2.23 40.59 1.35
C LEU A 83 -3.34 41.61 1.10
N SER A 84 -4.56 41.32 1.56
CA SER A 84 -5.74 42.17 1.35
C SER A 84 -6.06 43.10 2.52
N GLU A 85 -5.39 42.92 3.66
CA GLU A 85 -5.68 43.58 4.93
C GLU A 85 -7.11 43.33 5.46
N ILE A 86 -7.81 42.31 4.94
CA ILE A 86 -9.11 41.88 5.44
C ILE A 86 -8.91 40.94 6.63
N PRO A 87 -9.54 41.18 7.80
CA PRO A 87 -9.37 40.34 8.98
C PRO A 87 -9.73 38.86 8.76
N LEU A 88 -8.91 37.96 9.29
CA LEU A 88 -9.14 36.51 9.29
C LEU A 88 -9.95 36.07 10.52
N ILE A 89 -10.97 35.26 10.27
CA ILE A 89 -11.58 34.34 11.24
C ILE A 89 -11.31 32.90 10.81
N MET A 90 -11.38 31.96 11.74
CA MET A 90 -11.12 30.55 11.44
C MET A 90 -12.26 29.66 11.90
N LYS A 91 -12.63 28.70 11.06
CA LYS A 91 -13.53 27.62 11.44
C LYS A 91 -12.73 26.49 12.08
N ARG A 92 -13.22 25.91 13.16
CA ARG A 92 -12.66 24.70 13.78
C ARG A 92 -13.28 23.46 13.16
N LYS A 93 -12.50 22.38 13.07
CA LYS A 93 -13.02 21.07 12.66
C LYS A 93 -13.90 20.44 13.75
N GLU A 94 -13.56 20.69 15.01
CA GLU A 94 -14.22 20.13 16.19
C GLU A 94 -14.50 21.24 17.21
N ALA A 95 -15.68 21.18 17.83
CA ALA A 95 -16.04 22.07 18.94
C ALA A 95 -15.13 21.81 20.15
N LYS A 96 -14.82 22.85 20.92
CA LYS A 96 -14.09 22.66 22.19
C LYS A 96 -14.94 21.82 23.15
N GLY A 97 -14.32 20.82 23.80
CA GLY A 97 -14.96 20.05 24.87
C GLY A 97 -15.26 20.86 26.15
N TYR A 98 -14.65 22.04 26.29
CA TYR A 98 -14.77 22.94 27.44
C TYR A 98 -14.78 24.43 26.98
N GLY A 99 -15.43 25.32 27.74
CA GLY A 99 -15.52 26.76 27.42
C GLY A 99 -16.72 27.14 26.53
N THR A 100 -16.57 28.16 25.66
CA THR A 100 -17.66 28.78 24.88
C THR A 100 -18.30 27.87 23.81
N LYS A 101 -17.74 26.67 23.57
CA LYS A 101 -18.18 25.68 22.55
C LYS A 101 -18.32 26.23 21.11
N LYS A 102 -17.75 27.41 20.83
CA LYS A 102 -17.81 28.05 19.51
C LYS A 102 -17.00 27.27 18.47
N LEU A 103 -17.54 27.23 17.26
CA LEU A 103 -16.89 26.64 16.08
C LEU A 103 -16.11 27.67 15.27
N ILE A 104 -16.41 28.97 15.43
CA ILE A 104 -15.71 30.08 14.78
C ILE A 104 -14.85 30.82 15.81
N GLU A 105 -13.58 31.02 15.50
CA GLU A 105 -12.61 31.76 16.31
C GLU A 105 -12.16 33.03 15.58
N GLY A 106 -11.90 34.09 16.35
CA GLY A 106 -11.50 35.40 15.85
C GLY A 106 -12.37 36.53 16.40
N ILE A 107 -12.15 37.74 15.90
CA ILE A 107 -12.88 38.94 16.32
C ILE A 107 -13.85 39.33 15.21
N TYR A 108 -15.16 39.25 15.50
CA TYR A 108 -16.22 39.54 14.53
C TYR A 108 -17.45 40.14 15.21
N LYS A 109 -18.31 40.77 14.40
CA LYS A 109 -19.60 41.36 14.78
C LYS A 109 -20.69 40.81 13.88
N GLN A 110 -21.90 40.68 14.42
CA GLN A 110 -23.06 40.26 13.63
C GLN A 110 -23.32 41.23 12.47
N GLY A 111 -23.78 40.68 11.35
CA GLY A 111 -24.08 41.40 10.12
C GLY A 111 -22.90 41.61 9.17
N GLN A 112 -21.67 41.33 9.60
CA GLN A 112 -20.49 41.40 8.74
C GLN A 112 -20.54 40.37 7.61
N SER A 113 -20.07 40.80 6.44
CA SER A 113 -19.89 39.95 5.26
C SER A 113 -18.63 39.08 5.41
N CYS A 114 -18.73 37.82 5.01
CA CYS A 114 -17.66 36.84 5.17
C CYS A 114 -17.41 36.08 3.87
N LEU A 115 -16.16 36.10 3.40
CA LEU A 115 -15.67 35.24 2.33
C LEU A 115 -15.26 33.89 2.92
N LEU A 116 -15.83 32.79 2.43
CA LEU A 116 -15.32 31.46 2.75
C LEU A 116 -14.20 31.07 1.78
N VAL A 117 -13.11 30.54 2.31
CA VAL A 117 -11.98 30.00 1.53
C VAL A 117 -11.91 28.50 1.72
N GLU A 118 -11.96 27.76 0.63
CA GLU A 118 -11.89 26.30 0.59
C GLU A 118 -10.81 25.82 -0.39
N ASP A 119 -10.24 24.65 -0.15
CA ASP A 119 -9.23 24.09 -1.05
C ASP A 119 -9.90 23.37 -2.23
N VAL A 120 -10.83 22.46 -1.97
CA VAL A 120 -11.45 21.60 -2.98
C VAL A 120 -12.96 21.49 -2.79
N ILE A 121 -13.72 21.72 -3.87
CA ILE A 121 -15.16 21.46 -3.89
C ILE A 121 -15.48 20.18 -4.67
N THR A 122 -16.30 19.32 -4.04
CA THR A 122 -16.83 18.06 -4.63
C THR A 122 -18.34 18.16 -4.83
N SER A 123 -19.13 17.62 -3.89
CA SER A 123 -20.59 17.67 -3.87
C SER A 123 -21.16 18.92 -3.17
N GLY A 124 -20.30 19.77 -2.59
CA GLY A 124 -20.69 20.99 -1.88
C GLY A 124 -21.27 20.78 -0.46
N LYS A 125 -21.58 19.55 -0.04
CA LYS A 125 -22.23 19.28 1.27
C LYS A 125 -21.44 19.81 2.48
N SER A 126 -20.12 19.58 2.53
CA SER A 126 -19.26 20.07 3.63
C SER A 126 -19.21 21.59 3.70
N LEU A 127 -19.28 22.26 2.55
CA LEU A 127 -19.34 23.72 2.48
C LEU A 127 -20.67 24.24 2.99
N LEU A 128 -21.80 23.59 2.64
CA LEU A 128 -23.12 23.94 3.18
C LEU A 128 -23.17 23.85 4.70
N GLU A 129 -22.65 22.76 5.28
CA GLU A 129 -22.55 22.63 6.74
C GLU A 129 -21.74 23.78 7.35
N THR A 130 -20.62 24.14 6.71
CA THR A 130 -19.76 25.24 7.18
C THR A 130 -20.44 26.60 7.05
N ILE A 131 -21.19 26.84 5.97
CA ILE A 131 -21.96 28.08 5.78
C ILE A 131 -23.01 28.21 6.88
N GLU A 132 -23.77 27.16 7.16
CA GLU A 132 -24.78 27.17 8.23
C GLU A 132 -24.15 27.48 9.59
N GLU A 133 -22.96 26.95 9.88
CA GLU A 133 -22.22 27.22 11.12
C GLU A 133 -21.76 28.68 11.23
N VAL A 134 -21.29 29.26 10.12
CA VAL A 134 -20.86 30.66 10.06
C VAL A 134 -22.06 31.62 10.17
N GLU A 135 -23.17 31.32 9.49
CA GLU A 135 -24.39 32.11 9.52
C GLU A 135 -25.08 32.05 10.90
N LYS A 136 -24.99 30.93 11.62
CA LYS A 136 -25.47 30.81 13.03
C LYS A 136 -24.78 31.78 13.98
N GLU A 137 -23.55 32.20 13.68
CA GLU A 137 -22.83 33.24 14.45
C GLU A 137 -23.24 34.67 14.03
N GLY A 138 -24.21 34.81 13.13
CA GLY A 138 -24.77 36.07 12.65
C GLY A 138 -23.96 36.74 11.54
N LEU A 139 -23.05 36.00 10.89
CA LEU A 139 -22.27 36.47 9.74
C LEU A 139 -23.02 36.21 8.43
N LYS A 140 -22.70 36.98 7.39
CA LYS A 140 -23.33 36.85 6.06
C LYS A 140 -22.33 36.26 5.08
N VAL A 141 -22.53 35.00 4.69
CA VAL A 141 -21.74 34.38 3.61
C VAL A 141 -22.41 34.70 2.27
N SER A 142 -21.66 35.32 1.36
CA SER A 142 -22.15 35.61 0.00
C SER A 142 -21.20 35.13 -1.09
N ASP A 143 -19.90 35.08 -0.79
CA ASP A 143 -18.87 34.61 -1.69
C ASP A 143 -18.09 33.45 -1.06
N ILE A 144 -17.73 32.52 -1.93
CA ILE A 144 -16.91 31.36 -1.62
C ILE A 144 -15.83 31.34 -2.68
N VAL A 145 -14.57 31.22 -2.27
CA VAL A 145 -13.45 31.03 -3.17
C VAL A 145 -12.83 29.66 -2.94
N VAL A 146 -12.60 28.94 -4.03
CA VAL A 146 -12.13 27.56 -4.03
C VAL A 146 -10.93 27.42 -4.95
N VAL A 147 -9.88 26.71 -4.51
CA VAL A 147 -8.72 26.47 -5.39
C VAL A 147 -9.07 25.54 -6.54
N LEU A 148 -9.72 24.40 -6.27
CA LEU A 148 -10.09 23.42 -7.28
C LEU A 148 -11.55 22.97 -7.18
N ASP A 149 -12.27 23.12 -8.29
CA ASP A 149 -13.57 22.48 -8.51
C ASP A 149 -13.39 21.13 -9.20
N ARG A 150 -13.81 20.06 -8.52
CA ARG A 150 -13.82 18.70 -9.08
C ARG A 150 -14.95 18.46 -10.07
N GLN A 151 -15.83 19.44 -10.31
CA GLN A 151 -16.96 19.38 -11.24
C GLN A 151 -17.88 18.19 -10.96
N GLN A 152 -18.19 17.99 -9.67
CA GLN A 152 -19.08 16.94 -9.18
C GLN A 152 -20.40 17.50 -8.65
N GLY A 153 -20.83 18.68 -9.15
CA GLY A 153 -22.10 19.32 -8.84
C GLY A 153 -22.10 20.26 -7.63
N GLY A 154 -20.98 20.39 -6.92
CA GLY A 154 -20.92 21.21 -5.70
C GLY A 154 -21.03 22.72 -5.95
N LYS A 155 -20.43 23.21 -7.04
CA LYS A 155 -20.51 24.62 -7.42
C LYS A 155 -21.95 25.01 -7.73
N GLU A 156 -22.60 24.22 -8.59
CA GLU A 156 -23.97 24.44 -9.02
C GLU A 156 -24.95 24.38 -7.84
N LEU A 157 -24.74 23.45 -6.90
CA LEU A 157 -25.54 23.33 -5.68
C LEU A 157 -25.49 24.61 -4.81
N LEU A 158 -24.30 25.19 -4.65
CA LEU A 158 -24.11 26.42 -3.86
C LEU A 158 -24.69 27.64 -4.59
N GLU A 159 -24.48 27.75 -5.90
CA GLU A 159 -25.05 28.82 -6.73
C GLU A 159 -26.59 28.80 -6.74
N GLN A 160 -27.20 27.61 -6.81
CA GLN A 160 -28.66 27.43 -6.67
C GLN A 160 -29.19 27.92 -5.32
N LYS A 161 -28.37 27.88 -4.26
CA LYS A 161 -28.70 28.39 -2.93
C LYS A 161 -28.38 29.88 -2.76
N GLY A 162 -27.91 30.55 -3.81
CA GLY A 162 -27.69 31.99 -3.83
C GLY A 162 -26.27 32.44 -3.46
N TYR A 163 -25.32 31.50 -3.33
CA TYR A 163 -23.91 31.83 -3.05
C TYR A 163 -23.12 32.02 -4.35
N ARG A 164 -22.20 32.99 -4.39
CA ARG A 164 -21.28 33.17 -5.52
C ARG A 164 -20.04 32.30 -5.29
N VAL A 165 -19.74 31.40 -6.22
CA VAL A 165 -18.61 30.47 -6.09
C VAL A 165 -17.54 30.77 -7.14
N HIS A 166 -16.39 31.23 -6.66
CA HIS A 166 -15.21 31.57 -7.46
C HIS A 166 -14.22 30.42 -7.41
N THR A 167 -13.83 29.87 -8.55
CA THR A 167 -12.96 28.69 -8.62
C THR A 167 -11.70 29.04 -9.38
N LEU A 168 -10.52 28.86 -8.76
CA LEU A 168 -9.26 29.14 -9.44
C LEU A 168 -9.00 28.15 -10.56
N PHE A 169 -9.24 26.86 -10.34
CA PHE A 169 -9.14 25.80 -11.33
C PHE A 169 -10.39 24.94 -11.36
N THR A 170 -10.70 24.37 -12.52
CA THR A 170 -11.59 23.20 -12.61
C THR A 170 -10.75 21.96 -12.92
N ILE A 171 -11.25 20.77 -12.57
CA ILE A 171 -10.55 19.51 -12.89
C ILE A 171 -10.39 19.35 -14.41
N THR A 172 -11.35 19.78 -15.22
CA THR A 172 -11.21 19.76 -16.69
C THR A 172 -10.06 20.65 -17.17
N GLU A 173 -9.90 21.84 -16.59
CA GLU A 173 -8.75 22.71 -16.90
C GLU A 173 -7.43 22.05 -16.49
N VAL A 174 -7.37 21.46 -15.30
CA VAL A 174 -6.18 20.78 -14.78
C VAL A 174 -5.77 19.60 -15.65
N VAL A 175 -6.72 18.75 -16.02
CA VAL A 175 -6.47 17.59 -16.90
C VAL A 175 -5.92 18.06 -18.24
N LYS A 176 -6.48 19.12 -18.81
CA LYS A 176 -5.97 19.71 -20.05
C LYS A 176 -4.53 20.20 -19.90
N ILE A 177 -4.23 20.97 -18.84
CA ILE A 177 -2.88 21.50 -18.57
C ILE A 177 -1.86 20.36 -18.45
N LEU A 178 -2.20 19.29 -17.72
CA LEU A 178 -1.29 18.16 -17.48
C LEU A 178 -1.09 17.31 -18.75
N HIS A 179 -2.15 17.09 -19.53
CA HIS A 179 -2.05 16.36 -20.79
C HIS A 179 -1.21 17.12 -21.82
N GLU A 180 -1.39 18.44 -21.95
CA GLU A 180 -0.56 19.28 -22.82
C GLU A 180 0.91 19.33 -22.38
N ALA A 181 1.18 19.17 -21.08
CA ALA A 181 2.52 19.07 -20.52
C ALA A 181 3.14 17.67 -20.60
N GLY A 182 2.37 16.64 -20.99
CA GLY A 182 2.83 15.24 -21.04
C GLY A 182 2.92 14.55 -19.67
N GLU A 183 2.32 15.12 -18.63
CA GLU A 183 2.30 14.56 -17.26
C GLU A 183 1.24 13.46 -17.08
N ILE A 184 0.24 13.41 -17.96
CA ILE A 184 -0.77 12.34 -18.02
C ILE A 184 -1.02 11.90 -19.47
N ASP A 185 -1.36 10.63 -19.66
CA ASP A 185 -1.67 10.05 -20.96
C ASP A 185 -3.16 10.12 -21.35
N ALA A 186 -3.46 9.75 -22.60
CA ALA A 186 -4.83 9.76 -23.11
C ALA A 186 -5.77 8.75 -22.41
N GLU A 187 -5.23 7.66 -21.85
CA GLU A 187 -5.99 6.65 -21.11
C GLU A 187 -6.45 7.22 -19.76
N GLN A 188 -5.55 7.90 -19.05
CA GLN A 188 -5.83 8.63 -17.80
C GLN A 188 -6.85 9.75 -18.02
N VAL A 189 -6.70 10.53 -19.10
CA VAL A 189 -7.66 11.58 -19.48
C VAL A 189 -9.05 10.98 -19.69
N ALA A 190 -9.16 9.89 -20.44
CA ALA A 190 -10.43 9.20 -20.67
C ALA A 190 -11.06 8.68 -19.37
N ALA A 191 -10.26 8.06 -18.48
CA ALA A 191 -10.73 7.57 -17.19
C ALA A 191 -11.30 8.69 -16.31
N ILE A 192 -10.67 9.87 -16.30
CA ILE A 192 -11.16 11.03 -15.54
C ILE A 192 -12.46 11.55 -16.16
N HIS A 193 -12.55 11.66 -17.49
CA HIS A 193 -13.80 12.07 -18.14
C HIS A 193 -14.96 11.10 -17.88
N ASP A 194 -14.71 9.79 -17.92
CA ASP A 194 -15.70 8.78 -17.59
C ASP A 194 -16.16 8.87 -16.13
N PHE A 195 -15.23 9.11 -15.19
CA PHE A 195 -15.56 9.35 -13.79
C PHE A 195 -16.46 10.58 -13.59
N LEU A 196 -16.12 11.70 -14.25
CA LEU A 196 -16.92 12.93 -14.18
C LEU A 196 -18.31 12.77 -14.81
N ALA A 197 -18.43 11.91 -15.83
CA ALA A 197 -19.71 11.54 -16.42
C ALA A 197 -20.52 10.52 -15.59
N GLY A 198 -20.03 10.11 -14.41
CA GLY A 198 -20.69 9.14 -13.54
C GLY A 198 -20.63 7.69 -14.06
N LYS A 199 -19.74 7.39 -15.01
CA LYS A 199 -19.52 6.03 -15.50
C LYS A 199 -18.57 5.27 -14.58
N GLN A 200 -18.66 3.95 -14.61
CA GLN A 200 -17.72 3.09 -13.90
C GLN A 200 -16.35 3.18 -14.56
N VAL A 201 -15.36 3.65 -13.81
CA VAL A 201 -13.97 3.71 -14.25
C VAL A 201 -13.40 2.30 -14.27
N LYS A 202 -12.89 1.87 -15.42
CA LYS A 202 -12.09 0.65 -15.51
C LYS A 202 -10.64 1.01 -15.23
N PHE A 203 -10.12 0.53 -14.10
CA PHE A 203 -8.71 0.64 -13.79
C PHE A 203 -7.96 -0.48 -14.50
N LYS A 204 -6.84 -0.14 -15.14
CA LYS A 204 -5.92 -1.14 -15.67
C LYS A 204 -5.38 -1.94 -14.51
N GLU A 205 -5.71 -3.22 -14.43
CA GLU A 205 -5.11 -4.10 -13.44
C GLU A 205 -3.62 -4.22 -13.78
N GLU A 206 -2.76 -3.92 -12.81
CA GLU A 206 -1.34 -4.23 -12.93
C GLU A 206 -1.20 -5.73 -13.14
N LYS A 207 -0.69 -6.12 -14.31
CA LYS A 207 -0.41 -7.52 -14.59
C LYS A 207 0.82 -7.95 -13.80
N ARG A 208 0.73 -9.09 -13.13
CA ARG A 208 1.90 -9.74 -12.54
C ARG A 208 2.88 -10.16 -13.63
N LEU A 209 4.15 -10.31 -13.26
CA LEU A 209 5.15 -10.93 -14.14
C LEU A 209 4.97 -12.45 -14.16
N SER A 210 5.25 -13.08 -15.31
CA SER A 210 5.42 -14.54 -15.39
C SER A 210 6.69 -14.98 -14.65
N TYR A 211 6.86 -16.28 -14.36
CA TYR A 211 8.09 -16.77 -13.73
C TYR A 211 9.31 -16.58 -14.64
N GLU A 212 9.14 -16.73 -15.95
CA GLU A 212 10.18 -16.47 -16.95
C GLU A 212 10.58 -14.98 -16.94
N GLN A 213 9.61 -14.08 -16.94
CA GLN A 213 9.87 -12.64 -16.84
C GLN A 213 10.54 -12.28 -15.50
N LYS A 214 10.10 -12.89 -14.39
CA LYS A 214 10.76 -12.73 -13.09
C LYS A 214 12.19 -13.25 -13.11
N LEU A 215 12.45 -14.36 -13.79
CA LEU A 215 13.79 -14.96 -13.88
C LEU A 215 14.78 -14.01 -14.59
N GLU A 216 14.32 -13.27 -15.59
CA GLU A 216 15.12 -12.26 -16.30
C GLU A 216 15.50 -11.07 -15.42
N VAL A 217 14.56 -10.55 -14.63
CA VAL A 217 14.77 -9.33 -13.82
C VAL A 217 15.38 -9.61 -12.44
N THR A 218 15.21 -10.82 -11.91
CA THR A 218 15.71 -11.22 -10.59
C THR A 218 17.23 -11.18 -10.60
N LYS A 219 17.85 -10.62 -9.55
CA LYS A 219 19.33 -10.59 -9.40
C LYS A 219 19.84 -11.66 -8.44
N HIS A 220 19.07 -12.00 -7.41
CA HIS A 220 19.49 -12.92 -6.36
C HIS A 220 19.63 -14.37 -6.87
N ALA A 221 20.79 -15.00 -6.64
CA ALA A 221 21.09 -16.33 -7.18
C ALA A 221 20.12 -17.42 -6.69
N THR A 222 19.83 -17.47 -5.38
CA THR A 222 18.86 -18.43 -4.81
C THR A 222 17.44 -18.21 -5.36
N ALA A 223 17.00 -16.95 -5.55
CA ALA A 223 15.72 -16.66 -6.19
C ALA A 223 15.67 -17.18 -7.63
N LYS A 224 16.73 -16.97 -8.43
CA LYS A 224 16.81 -17.53 -9.78
C LYS A 224 16.70 -19.04 -9.77
N LYS A 225 17.41 -19.71 -8.86
CA LYS A 225 17.35 -21.17 -8.72
C LYS A 225 15.93 -21.63 -8.36
N LEU A 226 15.26 -20.97 -7.41
CA LEU A 226 13.89 -21.28 -7.02
C LEU A 226 12.90 -21.10 -8.18
N LEU A 227 13.01 -19.97 -8.90
CA LEU A 227 12.19 -19.69 -10.09
C LEU A 227 12.43 -20.73 -11.20
N GLN A 228 13.68 -21.11 -11.45
CA GLN A 228 14.00 -22.14 -12.45
C GLN A 228 13.36 -23.48 -12.08
N ILE A 229 13.48 -23.91 -10.81
CA ILE A 229 12.83 -25.12 -10.31
C ILE A 229 11.30 -25.04 -10.50
N ALA A 230 10.72 -23.86 -10.27
CA ALA A 230 9.30 -23.62 -10.44
C ALA A 230 8.83 -23.85 -11.88
N VAL A 231 9.57 -23.27 -12.84
CA VAL A 231 9.33 -23.43 -14.29
C VAL A 231 9.50 -24.89 -14.70
N ASP A 232 10.63 -25.51 -14.34
CA ASP A 232 10.98 -26.88 -14.75
C ASP A 232 9.96 -27.91 -14.25
N LYS A 233 9.50 -27.74 -13.00
CA LYS A 233 8.58 -28.68 -12.34
C LYS A 233 7.11 -28.32 -12.50
N LYS A 234 6.82 -27.16 -13.11
CA LYS A 234 5.49 -26.52 -13.10
C LYS A 234 4.90 -26.55 -11.69
N SER A 235 5.67 -26.06 -10.73
CA SER A 235 5.29 -26.05 -9.33
C SER A 235 5.56 -24.69 -8.72
N ASN A 236 4.65 -24.23 -7.89
CA ASN A 236 4.80 -23.04 -7.06
C ASN A 236 4.54 -23.37 -5.58
N LEU A 237 4.64 -24.66 -5.26
CA LEU A 237 4.33 -25.21 -3.95
C LEU A 237 5.59 -25.35 -3.09
N ILE A 238 5.55 -24.73 -1.92
CA ILE A 238 6.47 -24.98 -0.82
C ILE A 238 5.72 -25.77 0.25
N ALA A 239 6.23 -26.94 0.62
CA ALA A 239 5.63 -27.74 1.69
C ALA A 239 6.25 -27.41 3.05
N SER A 240 5.42 -27.16 4.05
CA SER A 240 5.82 -27.02 5.46
C SER A 240 5.80 -28.40 6.12
N ALA A 241 6.98 -28.94 6.41
CA ALA A 241 7.15 -30.25 7.01
C ALA A 241 7.19 -30.16 8.54
N ASP A 242 6.05 -29.84 9.16
CA ASP A 242 5.93 -29.68 10.61
C ASP A 242 5.71 -31.04 11.33
N VAL A 243 6.63 -31.96 11.07
CA VAL A 243 6.73 -33.29 11.72
C VAL A 243 7.80 -33.25 12.82
N VAL A 244 7.83 -34.27 13.69
CA VAL A 244 8.62 -34.19 14.94
C VAL A 244 9.74 -35.22 15.04
N THR A 245 9.91 -36.09 14.05
CA THR A 245 11.00 -37.07 13.98
C THR A 245 11.73 -37.02 12.64
N THR A 246 12.99 -37.41 12.65
CA THR A 246 13.83 -37.49 11.45
C THR A 246 13.25 -38.45 10.41
N SER A 247 12.75 -39.61 10.84
CA SER A 247 12.13 -40.57 9.94
C SER A 247 10.90 -40.01 9.22
N GLU A 248 10.01 -39.34 9.94
CA GLU A 248 8.83 -38.68 9.34
C GLU A 248 9.26 -37.60 8.33
N LEU A 249 10.25 -36.79 8.66
CA LEU A 249 10.74 -35.71 7.80
C LEU A 249 11.32 -36.26 6.48
N LEU A 250 12.20 -37.25 6.56
CA LEU A 250 12.85 -37.84 5.39
C LEU A 250 11.84 -38.58 4.50
N ASN A 251 10.93 -39.36 5.12
CA ASN A 251 9.88 -40.06 4.38
C ASN A 251 8.93 -39.09 3.68
N LEU A 252 8.54 -38.00 4.34
CA LEU A 252 7.71 -36.96 3.75
C LEU A 252 8.44 -36.30 2.58
N ALA A 253 9.69 -35.87 2.79
CA ALA A 253 10.51 -35.19 1.79
C ALA A 253 10.74 -36.04 0.53
N ASP A 254 10.96 -37.35 0.67
CA ASP A 254 11.14 -38.24 -0.49
C ASP A 254 9.85 -38.40 -1.29
N LYS A 255 8.69 -38.54 -0.61
CA LYS A 255 7.38 -38.68 -1.25
C LYS A 255 6.94 -37.43 -1.99
N ILE A 256 7.06 -36.25 -1.37
CA ILE A 256 6.53 -35.01 -1.94
C ILE A 256 7.56 -34.26 -2.79
N GLY A 257 8.83 -34.63 -2.70
CA GLY A 257 9.95 -34.01 -3.39
C GLY A 257 9.69 -33.70 -4.87
N PRO A 258 9.15 -34.64 -5.68
CA PRO A 258 8.83 -34.39 -7.09
C PRO A 258 7.82 -33.26 -7.34
N HIS A 259 7.03 -32.87 -6.34
CA HIS A 259 5.90 -31.94 -6.49
C HIS A 259 6.18 -30.52 -5.95
N ILE A 260 7.23 -30.33 -5.16
CA ILE A 260 7.53 -29.07 -4.46
C ILE A 260 8.73 -28.34 -5.06
N VAL A 261 8.79 -27.01 -4.92
CA VAL A 261 9.99 -26.22 -5.27
C VAL A 261 10.94 -26.03 -4.09
N ALA A 262 10.40 -26.07 -2.87
CA ALA A 262 11.17 -26.04 -1.64
C ALA A 262 10.47 -26.80 -0.52
N LEU A 263 11.26 -27.32 0.40
CA LEU A 263 10.80 -27.93 1.64
C LEU A 263 11.13 -26.98 2.80
N LYS A 264 10.09 -26.53 3.50
CA LYS A 264 10.21 -25.67 4.66
C LYS A 264 10.24 -26.51 5.94
N THR A 265 11.26 -26.32 6.77
CA THR A 265 11.46 -27.02 8.03
C THR A 265 11.30 -26.08 9.22
N HIS A 266 11.00 -26.67 10.37
CA HIS A 266 11.32 -26.12 11.69
C HIS A 266 12.24 -27.16 12.33
N ILE A 267 13.56 -27.03 12.14
CA ILE A 267 14.47 -28.11 12.55
C ILE A 267 14.52 -28.29 14.07
N ASP A 268 14.16 -27.23 14.81
CA ASP A 268 14.15 -27.16 16.26
C ASP A 268 13.01 -27.96 16.93
N ILE A 269 12.03 -28.45 16.16
CA ILE A 269 10.97 -29.34 16.67
C ILE A 269 11.25 -30.83 16.45
N ILE A 270 12.37 -31.19 15.77
CA ILE A 270 12.77 -32.57 15.55
C ILE A 270 13.41 -33.14 16.82
N LYS A 271 12.71 -34.09 17.44
CA LYS A 271 13.07 -34.63 18.77
C LYS A 271 14.37 -35.44 18.77
N ASP A 272 14.68 -36.09 17.65
CA ASP A 272 15.82 -36.97 17.45
C ASP A 272 16.85 -36.36 16.49
N PHE A 273 16.96 -35.02 16.48
CA PHE A 273 17.87 -34.31 15.58
C PHE A 273 19.32 -34.77 15.78
N ASP A 274 19.93 -35.16 14.67
CA ASP A 274 21.35 -35.46 14.56
C ASP A 274 21.80 -34.95 13.18
N HIS A 275 22.86 -34.16 13.12
CA HIS A 275 23.23 -33.49 11.87
C HIS A 275 23.48 -34.49 10.74
N ASP A 276 24.20 -35.57 11.02
CA ASP A 276 24.58 -36.55 9.99
C ASP A 276 23.41 -37.42 9.58
N LYS A 277 22.50 -37.74 10.50
CA LYS A 277 21.34 -38.60 10.21
C LYS A 277 20.13 -37.84 9.68
N THR A 278 20.00 -36.57 10.02
CA THR A 278 18.85 -35.73 9.64
C THR A 278 19.19 -34.88 8.42
N ILE A 279 20.28 -34.11 8.46
CA ILE A 279 20.57 -33.10 7.43
C ILE A 279 21.19 -33.70 6.17
N ILE A 280 22.17 -34.60 6.30
CA ILE A 280 22.84 -35.18 5.11
C ILE A 280 21.84 -35.89 4.19
N PRO A 281 20.96 -36.80 4.69
CA PRO A 281 19.98 -37.45 3.82
C PRO A 281 18.94 -36.47 3.27
N LEU A 282 18.57 -35.44 4.04
CA LEU A 282 17.63 -34.42 3.59
C LEU A 282 18.19 -33.60 2.42
N VAL A 283 19.48 -33.23 2.49
CA VAL A 283 20.19 -32.57 1.40
C VAL A 283 20.29 -33.48 0.17
N ASP A 284 20.50 -34.78 0.36
CA ASP A 284 20.52 -35.73 -0.76
C ASP A 284 19.15 -35.88 -1.42
N LEU A 285 18.05 -35.87 -0.64
CA LEU A 285 16.69 -35.83 -1.17
C LEU A 285 16.40 -34.53 -1.94
N ALA A 286 16.85 -33.38 -1.41
CA ALA A 286 16.72 -32.09 -2.09
C ALA A 286 17.40 -32.08 -3.45
N LYS A 287 18.61 -32.67 -3.55
CA LYS A 287 19.31 -32.87 -4.82
C LYS A 287 18.60 -33.86 -5.73
N LYS A 288 18.20 -35.03 -5.20
CA LYS A 288 17.52 -36.11 -5.94
C LYS A 288 16.26 -35.60 -6.64
N HIS A 289 15.47 -34.78 -5.95
CA HIS A 289 14.17 -34.32 -6.42
C HIS A 289 14.14 -32.88 -6.92
N ASN A 290 15.30 -32.22 -6.94
CA ASN A 290 15.45 -30.82 -7.35
C ASN A 290 14.47 -29.88 -6.63
N PHE A 291 14.68 -29.70 -5.31
CA PHE A 291 14.00 -28.67 -4.51
C PHE A 291 15.00 -28.00 -3.55
N LEU A 292 14.65 -26.81 -3.03
CA LEU A 292 15.47 -26.07 -2.06
C LEU A 292 15.08 -26.36 -0.61
N LEU A 293 16.02 -26.20 0.32
CA LEU A 293 15.76 -26.29 1.75
C LEU A 293 15.56 -24.90 2.36
N MET A 294 14.45 -24.72 3.08
CA MET A 294 14.08 -23.47 3.74
C MET A 294 13.92 -23.70 5.23
N GLU A 295 14.79 -23.11 6.04
CA GLU A 295 14.63 -23.15 7.49
C GLU A 295 13.79 -21.96 7.97
N ASP A 296 12.59 -22.23 8.49
CA ASP A 296 11.65 -21.20 8.94
C ASP A 296 11.92 -20.74 10.37
N ARG A 297 13.17 -20.35 10.61
CA ARG A 297 13.68 -20.02 11.95
C ARG A 297 13.11 -18.72 12.51
N LYS A 298 12.61 -17.82 11.66
CA LYS A 298 12.11 -16.48 11.99
C LYS A 298 13.08 -15.70 12.88
N PHE A 299 14.34 -15.56 12.42
CA PHE A 299 15.35 -14.79 13.14
C PHE A 299 14.85 -13.37 13.45
N ALA A 300 15.03 -12.91 14.68
CA ALA A 300 14.41 -11.67 15.18
C ALA A 300 15.28 -10.99 16.26
N ASP A 301 16.60 -11.13 16.15
CA ASP A 301 17.57 -10.63 17.13
C ASP A 301 18.55 -9.66 16.45
N ILE A 302 19.41 -9.01 17.23
CA ILE A 302 20.49 -8.17 16.70
C ILE A 302 21.51 -9.03 15.95
N GLY A 303 22.18 -8.41 14.96
CA GLY A 303 23.05 -9.11 14.00
C GLY A 303 24.08 -10.06 14.62
N SER A 304 24.76 -9.65 15.70
CA SER A 304 25.76 -10.48 16.37
C SER A 304 25.20 -11.77 16.97
N THR A 305 24.01 -11.71 17.54
CA THR A 305 23.38 -12.88 18.17
C THR A 305 22.86 -13.83 17.11
N GLN A 306 22.17 -13.30 16.10
CA GLN A 306 21.62 -14.16 15.05
C GLN A 306 22.71 -14.74 14.13
N GLU A 307 23.87 -14.10 13.96
CA GLU A 307 25.02 -14.71 13.28
C GLU A 307 25.46 -16.02 13.97
N LEU A 308 25.48 -16.04 15.31
CA LEU A 308 25.79 -17.24 16.09
C LEU A 308 24.65 -18.26 16.02
N GLN A 309 23.38 -17.83 16.12
CA GLN A 309 22.23 -18.74 15.98
C GLN A 309 22.17 -19.39 14.59
N PHE A 310 22.60 -18.67 13.56
CA PHE A 310 22.63 -19.11 12.18
C PHE A 310 23.80 -20.07 11.89
N SER A 311 24.99 -19.76 12.38
CA SER A 311 26.22 -20.47 11.98
C SER A 311 26.77 -21.46 13.01
N LYS A 312 26.30 -21.41 14.26
CA LYS A 312 26.79 -22.24 15.37
C LYS A 312 25.65 -23.05 15.98
N GLY A 313 25.88 -23.51 17.22
CA GLY A 313 24.95 -24.33 17.97
C GLY A 313 24.79 -25.72 17.37
N VAL A 314 23.73 -26.39 17.80
CA VAL A 314 23.42 -27.77 17.39
C VAL A 314 23.03 -27.83 15.90
N TYR A 315 22.26 -26.85 15.42
CA TYR A 315 21.61 -26.92 14.11
C TYR A 315 22.49 -26.45 12.94
N GLN A 316 23.43 -25.53 13.17
CA GLN A 316 24.36 -25.00 12.16
C GLN A 316 23.68 -24.68 10.82
N ILE A 317 22.57 -23.93 10.87
CA ILE A 317 21.63 -23.69 9.75
C ILE A 317 22.36 -23.23 8.48
N SER A 318 23.41 -22.40 8.64
CA SER A 318 24.22 -21.88 7.54
C SER A 318 24.93 -22.95 6.70
N THR A 319 25.00 -24.19 7.15
CA THR A 319 25.73 -25.27 6.46
C THR A 319 24.87 -26.03 5.45
N TRP A 320 23.54 -25.89 5.51
CA TRP A 320 22.63 -26.75 4.75
C TRP A 320 21.39 -26.04 4.18
N ALA A 321 20.89 -24.97 4.82
CA ALA A 321 19.71 -24.28 4.32
C ALA A 321 20.07 -23.47 3.06
N ASP A 322 19.23 -23.52 2.02
CA ASP A 322 19.33 -22.59 0.88
C ASP A 322 18.69 -21.24 1.23
N MET A 323 17.64 -21.27 2.07
CA MET A 323 16.82 -20.12 2.43
C MET A 323 16.49 -20.09 3.92
N VAL A 324 16.31 -18.90 4.48
CA VAL A 324 15.88 -18.69 5.88
C VAL A 324 14.84 -17.60 5.99
N THR A 325 14.01 -17.63 7.05
CA THR A 325 13.10 -16.52 7.38
C THR A 325 13.67 -15.61 8.47
N SER A 326 13.43 -14.30 8.33
CA SER A 326 13.81 -13.31 9.35
C SER A 326 12.79 -12.19 9.45
N HIS A 327 12.48 -11.77 10.68
CA HIS A 327 11.74 -10.56 10.97
C HIS A 327 12.63 -9.32 10.75
N LEU A 328 12.01 -8.22 10.35
CA LEU A 328 12.70 -6.94 10.13
C LEU A 328 12.80 -6.08 11.41
N ILE A 329 12.26 -6.57 12.54
CA ILE A 329 12.13 -5.79 13.78
C ILE A 329 13.47 -5.30 14.36
N ALA A 330 14.55 -6.03 14.11
CA ALA A 330 15.90 -5.68 14.58
C ALA A 330 16.63 -4.70 13.64
N GLY A 331 15.97 -4.24 12.58
CA GLY A 331 16.48 -3.29 11.61
C GLY A 331 17.44 -3.89 10.59
N ARG A 332 17.70 -3.09 9.55
CA ARG A 332 18.47 -3.46 8.34
C ARG A 332 19.80 -4.19 8.63
N LYS A 333 20.62 -3.65 9.53
CA LYS A 333 21.96 -4.20 9.83
C LYS A 333 21.95 -5.62 10.39
N SER A 334 20.86 -6.04 11.04
CA SER A 334 20.78 -7.40 11.58
C SER A 334 20.93 -8.43 10.45
N LEU A 335 20.31 -8.18 9.31
CA LEU A 335 20.19 -9.11 8.18
C LEU A 335 21.51 -9.40 7.46
N GLU A 336 22.53 -8.56 7.63
CA GLU A 336 23.81 -8.66 6.91
C GLU A 336 24.63 -9.91 7.30
N CYS A 337 24.29 -10.58 8.42
CA CYS A 337 24.95 -11.81 8.83
C CYS A 337 24.63 -13.02 7.93
N PHE A 338 23.51 -13.00 7.20
CA PHE A 338 23.09 -14.09 6.32
C PHE A 338 23.77 -13.99 4.96
N LYS A 339 24.99 -14.54 4.87
CA LYS A 339 25.90 -14.33 3.74
C LYS A 339 25.75 -15.35 2.60
N ASN A 340 25.26 -16.55 2.89
CA ASN A 340 25.27 -17.68 1.96
C ASN A 340 23.88 -18.32 1.75
N VAL A 341 22.82 -17.60 2.13
CA VAL A 341 21.44 -18.05 2.01
C VAL A 341 20.56 -16.93 1.46
N GLY A 342 19.45 -17.29 0.84
CA GLY A 342 18.42 -16.33 0.50
C GLY A 342 17.56 -16.01 1.72
N VAL A 343 17.46 -14.73 2.08
CA VAL A 343 16.61 -14.30 3.19
C VAL A 343 15.20 -14.01 2.67
N ILE A 344 14.21 -14.59 3.34
CA ILE A 344 12.79 -14.28 3.14
C ILE A 344 12.33 -13.42 4.32
N ALA A 345 12.12 -12.13 4.04
CA ALA A 345 11.73 -11.15 5.06
C ALA A 345 10.27 -11.32 5.48
N ILE A 346 9.96 -11.30 6.77
CA ILE A 346 8.59 -11.37 7.27
C ILE A 346 8.01 -9.96 7.31
N LEU A 347 7.28 -9.56 6.26
CA LEU A 347 6.59 -8.28 6.18
C LEU A 347 5.19 -8.32 6.79
N GLY A 348 4.51 -9.46 6.68
CA GLY A 348 3.17 -9.64 7.23
C GLY A 348 2.95 -11.08 7.67
N MET A 349 2.08 -11.27 8.66
CA MET A 349 1.71 -12.60 9.16
C MET A 349 0.25 -12.90 8.89
N SER A 350 -0.09 -14.18 8.76
CA SER A 350 -1.46 -14.68 8.57
C SER A 350 -2.26 -14.85 9.87
N SER A 351 -1.64 -14.56 11.02
CA SER A 351 -2.25 -14.74 12.33
C SER A 351 -3.15 -13.57 12.71
N GLN A 352 -4.27 -13.87 13.36
CA GLN A 352 -5.15 -12.86 13.92
C GLN A 352 -4.40 -12.00 14.97
N GLY A 353 -4.53 -10.68 14.89
CA GLY A 353 -3.92 -9.75 15.85
C GLY A 353 -2.43 -9.47 15.64
N THR A 354 -1.86 -9.77 14.47
CA THR A 354 -0.48 -9.43 14.16
C THR A 354 -0.20 -7.93 14.29
N LEU A 355 0.99 -7.59 14.80
CA LEU A 355 1.48 -6.21 14.93
C LEU A 355 2.24 -5.73 13.69
N THR A 356 2.21 -6.52 12.60
CA THR A 356 2.75 -6.12 11.30
C THR A 356 1.79 -5.19 10.57
N ASP A 357 1.56 -4.00 11.15
CA ASP A 357 0.66 -2.99 10.63
C ASP A 357 1.15 -2.34 9.31
N ALA A 358 0.37 -1.39 8.78
CA ALA A 358 0.72 -0.72 7.53
C ALA A 358 2.08 0.01 7.62
N HIS A 359 2.40 0.62 8.75
CA HIS A 359 3.67 1.34 8.94
C HIS A 359 4.86 0.37 8.95
N TYR A 360 4.75 -0.73 9.71
CA TYR A 360 5.77 -1.79 9.72
C TYR A 360 6.03 -2.33 8.30
N GLN A 361 4.96 -2.58 7.54
CA GLN A 361 5.05 -3.10 6.18
C GLN A 361 5.72 -2.11 5.23
N GLU A 362 5.38 -0.81 5.32
CA GLU A 362 5.98 0.24 4.49
C GLU A 362 7.47 0.44 4.78
N GLU A 363 7.87 0.52 6.05
CA GLU A 363 9.28 0.61 6.42
C GLU A 363 10.04 -0.69 6.07
N GLY A 364 9.37 -1.83 6.23
CA GLY A 364 9.94 -3.13 5.87
C GLY A 364 10.22 -3.25 4.37
N LEU A 365 9.33 -2.74 3.50
CA LEU A 365 9.53 -2.75 2.05
C LEU A 365 10.78 -1.96 1.64
N LYS A 366 11.06 -0.82 2.28
CA LYS A 366 12.30 -0.06 2.05
C LYS A 366 13.54 -0.91 2.34
N ILE A 367 13.53 -1.67 3.43
CA ILE A 367 14.63 -2.58 3.77
C ILE A 367 14.78 -3.68 2.70
N VAL A 368 13.66 -4.27 2.26
CA VAL A 368 13.65 -5.32 1.23
C VAL A 368 14.26 -4.83 -0.09
N GLU A 369 13.97 -3.60 -0.49
CA GLU A 369 14.52 -3.00 -1.72
C GLU A 369 16.02 -2.69 -1.63
N GLU A 370 16.51 -2.38 -0.43
CA GLU A 370 17.91 -1.97 -0.21
C GLU A 370 18.86 -3.11 0.18
N GLN A 371 18.34 -4.28 0.59
CA GLN A 371 19.13 -5.40 1.11
C GLN A 371 19.38 -6.49 0.07
N PRO A 372 20.61 -6.66 -0.44
CA PRO A 372 20.88 -7.58 -1.55
C PRO A 372 20.69 -9.06 -1.24
N ASN A 373 20.76 -9.47 0.03
CA ASN A 373 20.57 -10.85 0.46
C ASN A 373 19.10 -11.21 0.74
N ILE A 374 18.19 -10.24 0.69
CA ILE A 374 16.75 -10.51 0.70
C ILE A 374 16.34 -10.92 -0.71
N MET A 375 15.75 -12.10 -0.82
CA MET A 375 15.29 -12.67 -2.08
C MET A 375 13.78 -12.56 -2.27
N GLY A 376 13.04 -12.25 -1.21
CA GLY A 376 11.60 -12.08 -1.21
C GLY A 376 11.05 -11.89 0.18
N CYS A 377 9.73 -11.93 0.32
CA CYS A 377 9.08 -11.69 1.60
C CYS A 377 7.81 -12.52 1.80
N VAL A 378 7.49 -12.75 3.07
CA VAL A 378 6.20 -13.26 3.51
C VAL A 378 5.25 -12.09 3.74
N ALA A 379 4.11 -12.10 3.06
CA ALA A 379 3.04 -11.13 3.25
C ALA A 379 1.66 -11.68 2.84
N GLN A 380 0.61 -11.00 3.31
CA GLN A 380 -0.80 -11.25 2.94
C GLN A 380 -1.36 -10.06 2.11
N ARG A 381 -0.49 -9.40 1.32
CA ARG A 381 -0.82 -8.26 0.46
C ARG A 381 0.05 -8.26 -0.80
N LYS A 382 -0.38 -7.54 -1.84
CA LYS A 382 0.48 -7.25 -2.98
C LYS A 382 1.72 -6.47 -2.54
N ILE A 383 2.84 -6.82 -3.16
CA ILE A 383 4.16 -6.18 -3.03
C ILE A 383 4.66 -5.76 -4.42
N ASN A 384 5.83 -5.13 -4.49
CA ASN A 384 6.48 -4.85 -5.78
C ASN A 384 6.60 -6.14 -6.62
N LYS A 385 6.22 -6.06 -7.91
CA LYS A 385 6.27 -7.12 -8.91
C LYS A 385 7.64 -7.81 -9.07
N GLU A 386 8.75 -7.13 -8.79
CA GLU A 386 10.09 -7.75 -8.90
C GLU A 386 10.43 -8.64 -7.71
N THR A 387 9.89 -8.34 -6.52
CA THR A 387 10.15 -9.09 -5.30
C THR A 387 9.33 -10.39 -5.31
N LEU A 388 9.90 -11.47 -4.79
CA LEU A 388 9.19 -12.73 -4.65
C LEU A 388 8.26 -12.72 -3.43
N LEU A 389 6.97 -13.01 -3.66
CA LEU A 389 5.96 -13.09 -2.62
C LEU A 389 5.71 -14.54 -2.19
N PHE A 390 5.92 -14.81 -0.90
CA PHE A 390 5.67 -16.08 -0.25
C PHE A 390 4.42 -15.95 0.62
N THR A 391 3.42 -16.82 0.42
CA THR A 391 2.15 -16.71 1.14
C THR A 391 1.85 -18.00 1.92
N PRO A 392 2.00 -18.00 3.25
CA PRO A 392 1.52 -19.09 4.11
C PRO A 392 0.02 -18.98 4.34
N GLY A 393 -0.55 -19.97 5.04
CA GLY A 393 -1.98 -19.99 5.31
C GLY A 393 -2.80 -20.28 4.05
N VAL A 394 -2.33 -21.20 3.22
CA VAL A 394 -3.05 -21.61 1.99
C VAL A 394 -3.68 -22.98 2.19
N SER A 395 -4.95 -23.08 1.80
CA SER A 395 -5.80 -24.27 1.95
C SER A 395 -6.71 -24.39 0.74
N LEU A 396 -7.18 -25.61 0.41
CA LEU A 396 -8.14 -25.80 -0.67
C LEU A 396 -9.54 -25.28 -0.29
N GLU A 397 -9.85 -25.26 1.00
CA GLU A 397 -11.10 -24.76 1.57
C GLU A 397 -10.83 -23.54 2.47
N GLN A 398 -11.77 -22.58 2.51
CA GLN A 398 -11.71 -21.47 3.45
C GLN A 398 -12.15 -21.95 4.84
N SER A 399 -11.20 -22.38 5.67
CA SER A 399 -11.45 -22.78 7.05
C SER A 399 -10.27 -22.36 7.93
N GLY A 400 -10.50 -21.62 9.02
CA GLY A 400 -9.47 -21.24 10.02
C GLY A 400 -9.11 -22.38 10.98
N ASP A 401 -8.13 -22.15 11.87
CA ASP A 401 -7.88 -23.04 13.03
C ASP A 401 -8.17 -22.37 14.38
N ASP A 402 -8.22 -23.19 15.45
CA ASP A 402 -8.45 -22.73 16.82
C ASP A 402 -7.25 -21.97 17.43
N LYS A 403 -6.16 -21.77 16.68
CA LYS A 403 -4.91 -21.12 17.12
C LYS A 403 -4.66 -19.81 16.37
N GLY A 404 -5.66 -19.28 15.68
CA GLY A 404 -5.64 -17.97 15.04
C GLY A 404 -5.07 -17.94 13.61
N GLN A 405 -4.85 -19.10 12.98
CA GLN A 405 -4.43 -19.19 11.58
C GLN A 405 -5.63 -18.95 10.64
N GLN A 406 -5.48 -18.00 9.72
CA GLN A 406 -6.43 -17.76 8.63
C GLN A 406 -5.96 -18.44 7.34
N TYR A 407 -6.93 -18.89 6.55
CA TYR A 407 -6.67 -19.66 5.34
C TYR A 407 -7.30 -19.03 4.10
N ASN A 408 -6.48 -18.86 3.06
CA ASN A 408 -6.88 -18.40 1.74
C ASN A 408 -6.75 -19.52 0.70
N THR A 409 -7.56 -19.46 -0.35
CA THR A 409 -7.46 -20.42 -1.47
C THR A 409 -6.31 -20.05 -2.41
N PRO A 410 -5.75 -21.03 -3.16
CA PRO A 410 -4.78 -20.74 -4.22
C PRO A 410 -5.27 -19.67 -5.21
N ASP A 411 -6.50 -19.80 -5.71
CA ASP A 411 -7.08 -18.82 -6.66
C ASP A 411 -7.05 -17.39 -6.10
N HIS A 412 -7.44 -17.21 -4.83
CA HIS A 412 -7.38 -15.91 -4.16
C HIS A 412 -5.96 -15.36 -4.06
N VAL A 413 -5.00 -16.14 -3.57
CA VAL A 413 -3.64 -15.62 -3.33
C VAL A 413 -2.90 -15.31 -4.64
N PHE A 414 -3.09 -16.11 -5.70
CA PHE A 414 -2.48 -15.85 -7.00
C PHE A 414 -3.13 -14.65 -7.71
N HIS A 415 -4.46 -14.52 -7.72
CA HIS A 415 -5.14 -13.40 -8.38
C HIS A 415 -5.08 -12.09 -7.58
N ASN A 416 -5.41 -12.13 -6.28
CA ASN A 416 -5.57 -10.92 -5.48
C ASN A 416 -4.27 -10.43 -4.86
N LEU A 417 -3.31 -11.32 -4.58
CA LEU A 417 -2.04 -10.95 -3.94
C LEU A 417 -0.84 -10.99 -4.89
N HIS A 418 -0.99 -11.60 -6.07
CA HIS A 418 0.11 -11.92 -6.98
C HIS A 418 1.19 -12.79 -6.33
N THR A 419 0.79 -13.71 -5.46
CA THR A 419 1.69 -14.67 -4.81
C THR A 419 2.55 -15.40 -5.85
N ASP A 420 3.85 -15.58 -5.54
CA ASP A 420 4.75 -16.40 -6.34
C ASP A 420 4.86 -17.81 -5.77
N PHE A 421 4.88 -17.97 -4.45
CA PHE A 421 5.02 -19.28 -3.83
C PHE A 421 4.04 -19.45 -2.68
N ILE A 422 3.22 -20.50 -2.74
CA ILE A 422 2.32 -20.87 -1.65
C ILE A 422 3.05 -21.77 -0.65
N ILE A 423 2.85 -21.53 0.65
CA ILE A 423 3.39 -22.39 1.72
C ILE A 423 2.24 -23.16 2.37
N VAL A 424 2.28 -24.49 2.23
CA VAL A 424 1.20 -25.38 2.69
C VAL A 424 1.76 -26.37 3.72
N GLY A 425 1.18 -26.37 4.92
CA GLY A 425 1.53 -27.31 6.00
C GLY A 425 0.53 -28.44 6.15
N ARG A 426 -0.43 -28.29 7.08
CA ARG A 426 -1.36 -29.34 7.50
C ARG A 426 -2.08 -30.07 6.36
N GLY A 427 -2.43 -29.35 5.29
CA GLY A 427 -3.05 -29.95 4.10
C GLY A 427 -2.18 -31.00 3.39
N ILE A 428 -0.89 -31.10 3.71
CA ILE A 428 0.05 -32.08 3.17
C ILE A 428 0.51 -33.05 4.26
N TYR A 429 1.14 -32.57 5.34
CA TYR A 429 1.80 -33.48 6.30
C TYR A 429 0.84 -34.25 7.22
N LEU A 430 -0.42 -33.81 7.34
CA LEU A 430 -1.48 -34.55 8.04
C LEU A 430 -2.42 -35.30 7.08
N ALA A 431 -2.20 -35.21 5.77
CA ALA A 431 -3.02 -35.92 4.81
C ALA A 431 -2.76 -37.43 4.91
N GLU A 432 -3.80 -38.24 4.70
CA GLU A 432 -3.66 -39.71 4.62
C GLU A 432 -2.65 -40.12 3.55
N ASP A 433 -2.61 -39.36 2.45
CA ASP A 433 -1.66 -39.52 1.35
C ASP A 433 -1.03 -38.16 1.00
N ALA A 434 0.14 -37.91 1.59
CA ALA A 434 0.90 -36.67 1.38
C ALA A 434 1.39 -36.49 -0.07
N GLU A 435 1.66 -37.57 -0.80
CA GLU A 435 2.08 -37.49 -2.21
C GLU A 435 0.91 -37.01 -3.07
N LYS A 436 -0.25 -37.65 -2.93
CA LYS A 436 -1.47 -37.22 -3.62
C LYS A 436 -1.87 -35.80 -3.25
N ALA A 437 -1.78 -35.42 -1.97
CA ALA A 437 -2.11 -34.08 -1.51
C ALA A 437 -1.17 -33.03 -2.12
N SER A 438 0.15 -33.24 -2.06
CA SER A 438 1.14 -32.31 -2.63
C SER A 438 1.01 -32.19 -4.16
N LYS A 439 0.73 -33.28 -4.87
CA LYS A 439 0.42 -33.25 -6.30
C LYS A 439 -0.81 -32.38 -6.61
N ASN A 440 -1.88 -32.52 -5.81
CA ASN A 440 -3.10 -31.75 -5.98
C ASN A 440 -2.86 -30.23 -5.74
N TYR A 441 -2.17 -29.87 -4.65
CA TYR A 441 -1.81 -28.48 -4.38
C TYR A 441 -0.93 -27.88 -5.48
N ARG A 442 0.02 -28.65 -6.02
CA ARG A 442 0.85 -28.22 -7.16
C ARG A 442 -0.01 -27.90 -8.38
N GLU A 443 -0.91 -28.81 -8.77
CA GLU A 443 -1.74 -28.66 -9.97
C GLU A 443 -2.70 -27.47 -9.84
N ILE A 444 -3.36 -27.33 -8.69
CA ILE A 444 -4.27 -26.21 -8.41
C ILE A 444 -3.50 -24.89 -8.34
N GLY A 445 -2.36 -24.86 -7.63
CA GLY A 445 -1.51 -23.69 -7.51
C GLY A 445 -0.97 -23.22 -8.86
N TRP A 446 -0.51 -24.14 -9.70
CA TRP A 446 -0.01 -23.81 -11.04
C TRP A 446 -1.11 -23.28 -11.96
N LYS A 447 -2.29 -23.91 -11.95
CA LYS A 447 -3.43 -23.45 -12.73
C LYS A 447 -3.92 -22.06 -12.29
N ALA A 448 -3.94 -21.79 -10.98
CA ALA A 448 -4.27 -20.47 -10.45
C ALA A 448 -3.24 -19.41 -10.88
N TYR A 449 -1.95 -19.77 -10.88
CA TYR A 449 -0.89 -18.93 -11.43
C TYR A 449 -1.11 -18.61 -12.91
N GLU A 450 -1.32 -19.61 -13.77
CA GLU A 450 -1.54 -19.41 -15.22
C GLU A 450 -2.73 -18.49 -15.49
N LYS A 451 -3.85 -18.71 -14.79
CA LYS A 451 -5.05 -17.87 -14.88
C LYS A 451 -4.80 -16.42 -14.44
N SER A 452 -3.89 -16.20 -13.48
CA SER A 452 -3.52 -14.85 -13.02
C SER A 452 -2.62 -14.06 -13.97
N LEU A 453 -2.16 -14.67 -15.07
CA LEU A 453 -1.40 -13.97 -16.12
C LEU A 453 -2.30 -13.33 -17.19
N GLU A 454 -3.53 -13.87 -17.34
CA GLU A 454 -4.56 -13.37 -18.26
C GLU A 454 -5.08 -12.00 -17.80
#